data_AF-A0A0D2JW65-F1
#
_entry.id   AF-A0A0D2JW65-F1
#
_cell.length_a   1.000
_cell.length_b   1.000
_cell.length_c   1.000
_cell.angle_alpha   90.00
_cell.angle_beta   90.00
_cell.angle_gamma   90.00
#
_symmetry.space_group_name_H-M   'P 1'
#
loop_
_entity.id
_entity.type
_entity.pdbx_description
1 polymer ?
#
loop_
_entity_poly.entity_id
_entity_poly.type
_entity_poly.pdbx_seq_one_letter_code
_entity_poly.pdbx_strand_id
1 'polypeptide(L)'
;MVSTLWRRLSMFFTNQPRATWVRGIGIILFLLTVLSTATAIAYSTSNVETVSPSHYAVIKSNFADPCLLSVDGMFYAFATRPDPSLHVQVASAKDISDWTLHEGYDAMPKLPKWAVQDGDAAVWAPEVVQRPDGSFVLYFSASWHANSRFHCVGAATSPNVTGPYVPMEEPLTCPFDQGGAIDPTFIYDRRKNMSFVVYKNDGNAIGTGGACSNSNWPNTPTSFQFNIVDNEDYTTRIGNDTWTPVGNATWILFSERSDGPNVESPQIFYRGDAQGRFALAGDLSAYHLIYNAGCFADESYRIEHIVCRATQLNAVSTQWTHHDPTYVPFFRDCSFGAMQPESYKSWGQAFLGFRDNIDNHYDLILKSGVFRQPDGVGVQLYAPGGPAVIQDGRYMAFHADISRDWYEGKVCPTCRVRAMFVAELEYGSKGTGLRVKRLIKPK
;
A
#
# COMPACT_ATOMS: atom_id res chain seq x y z
N MET A 1 45.96 19.43 7.87
CA MET A 1 45.78 18.31 8.81
C MET A 1 46.51 17.02 8.41
N VAL A 2 46.79 16.76 7.12
CA VAL A 2 47.50 15.56 6.66
C VAL A 2 49.02 15.57 6.97
N SER A 3 49.65 16.75 7.02
CA SER A 3 51.09 16.88 7.28
C SER A 3 51.51 16.69 8.75
N THR A 4 50.60 16.95 9.70
CA THR A 4 50.85 16.79 11.14
C THR A 4 50.67 15.34 11.63
N LEU A 5 49.88 14.53 10.92
CA LEU A 5 49.68 13.11 11.22
C LEU A 5 50.90 12.26 10.84
N TRP A 6 51.56 12.61 9.72
CA TRP A 6 52.76 11.94 9.22
C TRP A 6 53.98 12.05 10.15
N ARG A 7 54.12 13.19 10.86
CA ARG A 7 55.23 13.41 11.80
C ARG A 7 55.07 12.67 13.15
N ARG A 8 53.85 12.25 13.52
CA ARG A 8 53.62 11.51 14.78
C ARG A 8 53.67 10.00 14.61
N LEU A 9 53.41 9.48 13.41
CA LEU A 9 53.49 8.04 13.11
C LEU A 9 54.93 7.55 12.86
N SER A 10 55.85 8.43 12.43
CA SER A 10 57.24 8.04 12.13
C SER A 10 58.13 7.82 13.37
N MET A 11 57.75 8.32 14.55
CA MET A 11 58.55 8.19 15.78
C MET A 11 58.28 6.92 16.59
N PHE A 12 57.21 6.15 16.30
CA PHE A 12 56.88 4.96 17.07
C PHE A 12 57.59 3.67 16.62
N PHE A 13 58.41 3.71 15.56
CA PHE A 13 58.92 2.50 14.92
C PHE A 13 60.40 2.57 14.52
N THR A 14 61.30 3.00 15.40
CA THR A 14 62.74 2.84 15.19
C THR A 14 63.35 1.89 16.22
N ASN A 15 63.94 0.80 15.72
CA ASN A 15 64.86 -0.15 16.38
C ASN A 15 64.30 -1.33 17.21
N GLN A 16 63.51 -2.24 16.59
CA GLN A 16 63.41 -3.64 17.05
C GLN A 16 63.19 -4.62 15.88
N PRO A 17 63.89 -5.78 15.80
CA PRO A 17 63.79 -6.76 14.71
C PRO A 17 62.44 -7.51 14.64
N ARG A 18 61.54 -7.31 15.61
CA ARG A 18 60.13 -7.76 15.54
C ARG A 18 59.21 -6.80 14.76
N ALA A 19 59.73 -5.65 14.30
CA ALA A 19 58.94 -4.62 13.63
C ALA A 19 58.60 -4.90 12.16
N THR A 20 59.27 -5.84 11.49
CA THR A 20 59.03 -6.14 10.07
C THR A 20 57.69 -6.84 9.83
N TRP A 21 57.33 -7.81 10.68
CA TRP A 21 56.04 -8.52 10.60
C TRP A 21 54.85 -7.61 10.93
N VAL A 22 54.98 -6.77 11.97
CA VAL A 22 53.93 -5.81 12.36
C VAL A 22 53.74 -4.72 11.29
N ARG A 23 54.82 -4.29 10.62
CA ARG A 23 54.74 -3.36 9.47
C ARG A 23 54.04 -3.99 8.27
N GLY A 24 54.30 -5.27 7.97
CA GLY A 24 53.62 -5.99 6.89
C GLY A 24 52.12 -6.10 7.10
N ILE A 25 51.68 -6.47 8.31
CA ILE A 25 50.26 -6.57 8.67
C ILE A 25 49.56 -5.21 8.63
N GLY A 26 50.22 -4.15 9.14
CA GLY A 26 49.67 -2.80 9.10
C GLY A 26 49.47 -2.26 7.68
N ILE A 27 50.40 -2.56 6.77
CA ILE A 27 50.29 -2.19 5.35
C ILE A 27 49.16 -2.97 4.66
N ILE A 28 49.02 -4.27 4.93
CA ILE A 28 47.94 -5.09 4.36
C ILE A 28 46.57 -4.59 4.83
N LEU A 29 46.40 -4.32 6.13
CA LEU A 29 45.15 -3.78 6.67
C LEU A 29 44.81 -2.41 6.08
N PHE A 30 45.80 -1.53 5.92
CA PHE A 30 45.61 -0.22 5.28
C PHE A 30 45.21 -0.35 3.80
N LEU A 31 45.85 -1.26 3.06
CA LEU A 31 45.50 -1.51 1.65
C LEU A 31 44.11 -2.13 1.53
N LEU A 32 43.71 -3.03 2.44
CA LEU A 32 42.35 -3.58 2.48
C LEU A 32 41.32 -2.50 2.83
N THR A 33 41.60 -1.60 3.76
CA THR A 33 40.67 -0.49 4.07
C THR A 33 40.57 0.48 2.91
N VAL A 34 41.68 0.86 2.26
CA VAL A 34 41.68 1.72 1.07
C VAL A 34 40.96 1.06 -0.11
N LEU A 35 41.16 -0.24 -0.32
CA LEU A 35 40.45 -0.97 -1.36
C LEU A 35 38.95 -1.02 -1.07
N SER A 36 38.56 -1.29 0.18
CA SER A 36 37.15 -1.32 0.61
C SER A 36 36.46 0.04 0.44
N THR A 37 37.14 1.13 0.79
CA THR A 37 36.60 2.49 0.64
C THR A 37 36.57 2.90 -0.82
N ALA A 38 37.57 2.54 -1.63
CA ALA A 38 37.56 2.78 -3.07
C ALA A 38 36.43 2.00 -3.77
N THR A 39 36.17 0.74 -3.40
CA THR A 39 35.02 -0.01 -3.91
C THR A 39 33.69 0.58 -3.44
N ALA A 40 33.58 1.04 -2.20
CA ALA A 40 32.38 1.69 -1.69
C ALA A 40 32.10 3.03 -2.39
N ILE A 41 33.15 3.82 -2.65
CA ILE A 41 33.05 5.07 -3.41
C ILE A 41 32.68 4.76 -4.86
N ALA A 42 33.35 3.81 -5.52
CA ALA A 42 33.05 3.43 -6.91
C ALA A 42 31.60 2.93 -7.07
N TYR A 43 31.10 2.14 -6.11
CA TYR A 43 29.72 1.67 -6.05
C TYR A 43 28.73 2.82 -5.75
N SER A 44 29.16 3.81 -4.97
CA SER A 44 28.38 5.03 -4.71
C SER A 44 28.38 6.02 -5.88
N THR A 45 29.39 5.97 -6.76
CA THR A 45 29.57 6.87 -7.92
C THR A 45 29.15 6.25 -9.26
N SER A 46 28.73 4.99 -9.30
CA SER A 46 28.09 4.46 -10.50
C SER A 46 26.79 5.22 -10.71
N ASN A 47 26.76 6.12 -11.69
CA ASN A 47 25.54 6.78 -12.13
C ASN A 47 24.55 5.69 -12.55
N VAL A 48 23.56 5.43 -11.70
CA VAL A 48 22.43 4.59 -12.05
C VAL A 48 21.67 5.33 -13.14
N GLU A 49 21.66 4.79 -14.35
CA GLU A 49 20.80 5.30 -15.41
C GLU A 49 19.37 5.32 -14.88
N THR A 50 18.81 6.52 -14.72
CA THR A 50 17.50 6.73 -14.13
C THR A 50 16.56 7.25 -15.19
N VAL A 51 15.45 6.56 -15.40
CA VAL A 51 14.40 6.95 -16.36
C VAL A 51 13.23 7.62 -15.66
N SER A 52 12.48 8.44 -16.41
CA SER A 52 11.25 9.06 -15.90
C SER A 52 10.17 8.01 -15.60
N PRO A 53 9.21 8.30 -14.71
CA PRO A 53 8.15 7.36 -14.37
C PRO A 53 7.37 6.87 -15.60
N SER A 54 7.12 7.77 -16.57
CA SER A 54 6.40 7.46 -17.82
C SER A 54 7.00 6.35 -18.69
N HIS A 55 8.27 5.98 -18.49
CA HIS A 55 8.88 4.83 -19.18
C HIS A 55 8.37 3.47 -18.69
N TYR A 56 7.81 3.42 -17.47
CA TYR A 56 7.30 2.22 -16.82
C TYR A 56 5.80 2.27 -16.50
N ALA A 57 5.14 3.39 -16.75
CA ALA A 57 3.68 3.48 -16.71
C ALA A 57 3.08 2.63 -17.84
N VAL A 58 2.21 1.67 -17.50
CA VAL A 58 1.49 0.82 -18.45
C VAL A 58 0.24 1.52 -19.01
N ILE A 59 -0.32 2.48 -18.27
CA ILE A 59 -1.31 3.44 -18.75
C ILE A 59 -0.83 4.83 -18.34
N LYS A 60 -0.60 5.72 -19.32
CA LYS A 60 0.06 7.03 -19.10
C LYS A 60 -0.91 8.19 -18.83
N SER A 61 -2.22 7.96 -18.96
CA SER A 61 -3.28 8.91 -18.60
C SER A 61 -3.67 8.76 -17.12
N ASN A 62 -4.58 9.61 -16.64
CA ASN A 62 -5.13 9.49 -15.28
C ASN A 62 -5.84 8.15 -15.08
N PHE A 63 -5.29 7.32 -14.20
CA PHE A 63 -5.76 5.99 -13.85
C PHE A 63 -5.43 5.74 -12.38
N ALA A 64 -6.05 6.56 -11.51
CA ALA A 64 -5.79 6.53 -10.08
C ALA A 64 -6.58 5.43 -9.38
N ASP A 65 -6.05 4.98 -8.26
CA ASP A 65 -6.67 3.99 -7.37
C ASP A 65 -7.13 2.73 -8.15
N PRO A 66 -6.20 2.07 -8.86
CA PRO A 66 -6.55 0.94 -9.70
C PRO A 66 -7.06 -0.24 -8.85
N CYS A 67 -8.07 -0.95 -9.36
CA CYS A 67 -8.34 -2.35 -9.05
C CYS A 67 -7.73 -3.23 -10.15
N LEU A 68 -7.31 -4.46 -9.81
CA LEU A 68 -6.70 -5.41 -10.74
C LEU A 68 -7.26 -6.83 -10.53
N LEU A 69 -7.80 -7.41 -11.60
CA LEU A 69 -8.29 -8.79 -11.58
C LEU A 69 -7.99 -9.53 -12.88
N SER A 70 -7.86 -10.86 -12.81
CA SER A 70 -7.87 -11.74 -13.98
C SER A 70 -9.16 -12.53 -14.07
N VAL A 71 -9.71 -12.61 -15.29
CA VAL A 71 -10.91 -13.38 -15.63
C VAL A 71 -10.67 -14.02 -17.01
N ASP A 72 -10.87 -15.33 -17.13
CA ASP A 72 -10.79 -16.07 -18.40
C ASP A 72 -9.54 -15.81 -19.25
N GLY A 73 -8.37 -15.67 -18.60
CA GLY A 73 -7.09 -15.45 -19.26
C GLY A 73 -6.84 -14.01 -19.74
N MET A 74 -7.73 -13.08 -19.38
CA MET A 74 -7.55 -11.64 -19.55
C MET A 74 -7.24 -10.99 -18.21
N PHE A 75 -6.54 -9.85 -18.24
CA PHE A 75 -6.42 -8.92 -17.14
C PHE A 75 -7.40 -7.76 -17.35
N TYR A 76 -8.00 -7.29 -16.27
CA TYR A 76 -8.83 -6.11 -16.24
C TYR A 76 -8.35 -5.19 -15.12
N ALA A 77 -8.48 -3.89 -15.34
CA ALA A 77 -8.24 -2.88 -14.34
C ALA A 77 -9.34 -1.83 -14.37
N PHE A 78 -9.77 -1.39 -13.19
CA PHE A 78 -10.76 -0.33 -13.00
C PHE A 78 -10.10 0.78 -12.21
N ALA A 79 -10.52 2.03 -12.37
CA ALA A 79 -9.92 3.14 -11.63
C ALA A 79 -10.92 4.25 -11.32
N THR A 80 -10.54 5.08 -10.34
CA THR A 80 -11.15 6.38 -10.07
C THR A 80 -11.35 7.14 -11.39
N ARG A 81 -12.51 7.78 -11.53
CA ARG A 81 -12.88 8.54 -12.71
C ARG A 81 -11.75 9.44 -13.26
N PRO A 82 -11.58 9.54 -14.59
CA PRO A 82 -10.57 10.39 -15.19
C PRO A 82 -10.94 11.89 -15.09
N ASP A 83 -12.23 12.19 -15.14
CA ASP A 83 -12.84 13.51 -15.05
C ASP A 83 -14.32 13.37 -14.61
N PRO A 84 -15.08 14.46 -14.38
CA PRO A 84 -16.46 14.36 -13.91
C PRO A 84 -17.49 13.74 -14.87
N SER A 85 -17.16 13.52 -16.16
CA SER A 85 -18.11 13.01 -17.17
C SER A 85 -18.26 11.49 -17.19
N LEU A 86 -17.41 10.76 -16.46
CA LEU A 86 -17.35 9.30 -16.44
C LEU A 86 -17.18 8.84 -14.99
N HIS A 87 -17.92 7.83 -14.54
CA HIS A 87 -17.88 7.40 -13.13
C HIS A 87 -16.79 6.37 -12.84
N VAL A 88 -16.68 5.32 -13.64
CA VAL A 88 -15.64 4.29 -13.47
C VAL A 88 -15.02 3.92 -14.81
N GLN A 89 -13.73 4.18 -14.96
CA GLN A 89 -12.99 3.80 -16.17
C GLN A 89 -12.48 2.36 -16.07
N VAL A 90 -12.30 1.72 -17.22
CA VAL A 90 -11.83 0.34 -17.33
C VAL A 90 -10.77 0.19 -18.42
N ALA A 91 -9.79 -0.69 -18.17
CA ALA A 91 -8.80 -1.12 -19.13
C ALA A 91 -8.69 -2.65 -19.11
N SER A 92 -8.20 -3.23 -20.21
CA SER A 92 -8.00 -4.68 -20.31
C SER A 92 -6.70 -5.02 -21.03
N ALA A 93 -6.13 -6.17 -20.71
CA ALA A 93 -4.90 -6.65 -21.30
C ALA A 93 -4.89 -8.18 -21.46
N LYS A 94 -4.31 -8.69 -22.55
CA LYS A 94 -3.98 -10.12 -22.69
C LYS A 94 -2.65 -10.46 -22.03
N ASP A 95 -1.74 -9.50 -22.04
CA ASP A 95 -0.43 -9.57 -21.42
C ASP A 95 -0.33 -8.42 -20.43
N ILE A 96 0.12 -8.69 -19.21
CA ILE A 96 0.21 -7.70 -18.13
C ILE A 96 1.05 -6.45 -18.49
N SER A 97 1.82 -6.49 -19.58
CA SER A 97 2.62 -5.38 -20.11
C SER A 97 1.96 -4.59 -21.25
N ASP A 98 0.77 -4.96 -21.75
CA ASP A 98 0.14 -4.38 -22.94
C ASP A 98 -1.35 -4.12 -22.70
N TRP A 99 -1.66 -2.90 -22.23
CA TRP A 99 -2.99 -2.50 -21.78
C TRP A 99 -3.71 -1.64 -22.80
N THR A 100 -5.00 -1.92 -23.01
CA THR A 100 -5.91 -1.08 -23.78
C THR A 100 -6.90 -0.42 -22.84
N LEU A 101 -6.88 0.92 -22.76
CA LEU A 101 -7.91 1.71 -22.08
C LEU A 101 -9.19 1.71 -22.92
N HIS A 102 -10.34 1.48 -22.28
CA HIS A 102 -11.64 1.55 -22.96
C HIS A 102 -12.12 3.00 -22.96
N GLU A 103 -11.55 3.82 -23.84
CA GLU A 103 -11.80 5.26 -23.87
C GLU A 103 -13.30 5.60 -24.01
N GLY A 104 -13.80 6.48 -23.12
CA GLY A 104 -15.19 6.93 -23.11
C GLY A 104 -16.21 5.90 -22.63
N TYR A 105 -15.78 4.68 -22.28
CA TYR A 105 -16.67 3.66 -21.73
C TYR A 105 -16.74 3.78 -20.21
N ASP A 106 -17.95 3.98 -19.68
CA ASP A 106 -18.22 4.00 -18.25
C ASP A 106 -18.71 2.63 -17.78
N ALA A 107 -17.96 2.00 -16.87
CA ALA A 107 -18.37 0.73 -16.28
C ALA A 107 -19.60 0.88 -15.39
N MET A 108 -19.89 2.05 -14.83
CA MET A 108 -21.05 2.31 -13.99
C MET A 108 -21.76 3.62 -14.40
N PRO A 109 -22.46 3.62 -15.56
CA PRO A 109 -23.01 4.85 -16.15
C PRO A 109 -24.19 5.44 -15.37
N LYS A 110 -24.80 4.66 -14.46
CA LYS A 110 -25.89 5.12 -13.59
C LYS A 110 -25.37 5.21 -12.16
N LEU A 111 -25.67 6.33 -11.51
CA LEU A 111 -25.41 6.52 -10.10
C LEU A 111 -26.60 6.03 -9.26
N PRO A 112 -26.37 5.52 -8.05
CA PRO A 112 -27.46 5.30 -7.10
C PRO A 112 -28.02 6.63 -6.60
N LYS A 113 -29.29 6.66 -6.20
CA LYS A 113 -29.98 7.90 -5.79
C LYS A 113 -29.36 8.59 -4.57
N TRP A 114 -28.66 7.83 -3.73
CA TRP A 114 -28.00 8.37 -2.54
C TRP A 114 -26.74 9.18 -2.86
N ALA A 115 -26.14 8.97 -4.03
CA ALA A 115 -25.01 9.74 -4.50
C ALA A 115 -25.47 11.08 -5.12
N VAL A 116 -24.59 12.07 -5.14
CA VAL A 116 -24.81 13.32 -5.89
C VAL A 116 -25.19 12.98 -7.34
N GLN A 117 -26.35 13.45 -7.80
CA GLN A 117 -26.87 13.13 -9.14
C GLN A 117 -26.39 14.13 -10.20
N ASP A 118 -26.31 15.41 -9.83
CA ASP A 118 -25.97 16.50 -10.74
C ASP A 118 -24.55 16.99 -10.45
N GLY A 119 -23.73 17.09 -11.49
CA GLY A 119 -22.34 17.52 -11.38
C GLY A 119 -21.39 16.36 -11.08
N ASP A 120 -20.42 16.59 -10.20
CA ASP A 120 -19.37 15.63 -9.91
C ASP A 120 -19.75 14.75 -8.72
N ALA A 121 -20.15 13.51 -8.99
CA ALA A 121 -20.45 12.52 -7.96
C ALA A 121 -19.21 11.98 -7.22
N ALA A 122 -18.01 12.36 -7.68
CA ALA A 122 -16.74 11.99 -7.07
C ALA A 122 -16.63 10.47 -6.84
N VAL A 123 -16.89 9.69 -7.89
CA VAL A 123 -16.80 8.23 -7.83
C VAL A 123 -15.33 7.79 -7.79
N TRP A 124 -14.93 7.17 -6.69
CA TRP A 124 -13.52 6.88 -6.39
C TRP A 124 -13.27 5.41 -6.01
N ALA A 125 -12.03 4.98 -6.25
CA ALA A 125 -11.41 3.72 -5.79
C ALA A 125 -12.33 2.50 -5.96
N PRO A 126 -12.66 2.13 -7.22
CA PRO A 126 -13.49 0.97 -7.47
C PRO A 126 -12.72 -0.32 -7.12
N GLU A 127 -13.40 -1.30 -6.52
CA GLU A 127 -12.91 -2.68 -6.35
C GLU A 127 -13.90 -3.64 -7.02
N VAL A 128 -13.41 -4.51 -7.90
CA VAL A 128 -14.23 -5.48 -8.63
C VAL A 128 -13.88 -6.91 -8.21
N VAL A 129 -14.90 -7.67 -7.82
CA VAL A 129 -14.79 -9.08 -7.44
C VAL A 129 -15.79 -9.94 -8.24
N GLN A 130 -15.35 -11.12 -8.64
CA GLN A 130 -16.23 -12.13 -9.22
C GLN A 130 -16.93 -12.94 -8.13
N ARG A 131 -18.25 -13.02 -8.21
CA ARG A 131 -19.14 -13.80 -7.34
C ARG A 131 -19.05 -15.30 -7.63
N PRO A 132 -19.49 -16.16 -6.69
CA PRO A 132 -19.52 -17.61 -6.92
C PRO A 132 -20.37 -18.05 -8.12
N ASP A 133 -21.41 -17.28 -8.47
CA ASP A 133 -22.27 -17.54 -9.63
C ASP A 133 -21.67 -17.08 -10.98
N GLY A 134 -20.47 -16.49 -10.96
CA GLY A 134 -19.74 -15.99 -12.12
C GLY A 134 -20.05 -14.53 -12.49
N SER A 135 -21.06 -13.90 -11.86
CA SER A 135 -21.33 -12.47 -12.00
C SER A 135 -20.32 -11.62 -11.19
N PHE A 136 -20.44 -10.30 -11.24
CA PHE A 136 -19.45 -9.38 -10.68
C PHE A 136 -20.10 -8.36 -9.76
N VAL A 137 -19.39 -8.00 -8.69
CA VAL A 137 -19.68 -6.84 -7.84
C VAL A 137 -18.59 -5.80 -8.05
N LEU A 138 -18.98 -4.54 -8.16
CA LEU A 138 -18.13 -3.36 -8.11
C LEU A 138 -18.48 -2.59 -6.83
N TYR A 139 -17.55 -2.51 -5.90
CA TYR A 139 -17.60 -1.58 -4.77
C TYR A 139 -16.97 -0.27 -5.17
N PHE A 140 -17.49 0.84 -4.66
CA PHE A 140 -17.00 2.17 -4.98
C PHE A 140 -17.32 3.14 -3.86
N SER A 141 -16.65 4.29 -3.86
CA SER A 141 -17.00 5.43 -3.01
C SER A 141 -17.67 6.49 -3.84
N ALA A 142 -18.68 7.20 -3.34
CA ALA A 142 -19.26 8.36 -4.00
C ALA A 142 -19.76 9.41 -3.00
N SER A 143 -19.78 10.68 -3.43
CA SER A 143 -20.25 11.81 -2.62
C SER A 143 -21.73 11.66 -2.28
N TRP A 144 -22.06 11.86 -1.01
CA TRP A 144 -23.43 11.82 -0.50
C TRP A 144 -24.26 13.01 -0.98
N HIS A 145 -25.44 12.76 -1.54
CA HIS A 145 -26.27 13.80 -2.18
C HIS A 145 -26.65 14.96 -1.26
N ALA A 146 -26.94 14.69 0.02
CA ALA A 146 -27.39 15.73 0.94
C ALA A 146 -26.21 16.58 1.48
N ASN A 147 -24.98 16.08 1.36
CA ASN A 147 -23.77 16.77 1.78
C ASN A 147 -22.54 16.14 1.10
N SER A 148 -22.11 16.73 -0.01
CA SER A 148 -20.98 16.26 -0.82
C SER A 148 -19.61 16.33 -0.12
N ARG A 149 -19.56 16.83 1.12
CA ARG A 149 -18.37 16.70 1.98
C ARG A 149 -18.09 15.24 2.34
N PHE A 150 -19.13 14.42 2.44
CA PHE A 150 -19.02 13.03 2.88
C PHE A 150 -19.10 12.09 1.69
N HIS A 151 -18.29 11.05 1.73
CA HIS A 151 -18.39 9.91 0.83
C HIS A 151 -18.99 8.71 1.57
N CYS A 152 -19.70 7.89 0.83
CA CYS A 152 -20.21 6.60 1.29
C CYS A 152 -19.70 5.51 0.36
N VAL A 153 -19.56 4.29 0.88
CA VAL A 153 -19.25 3.11 0.08
C VAL A 153 -20.56 2.50 -0.44
N GLY A 154 -20.61 2.22 -1.73
CA GLY A 154 -21.69 1.53 -2.42
C GLY A 154 -21.26 0.21 -3.04
N ALA A 155 -22.24 -0.55 -3.53
CA ALA A 155 -22.03 -1.73 -4.35
C ALA A 155 -22.90 -1.66 -5.62
N ALA A 156 -22.40 -2.24 -6.71
CA ALA A 156 -23.09 -2.37 -7.98
C ALA A 156 -22.82 -3.75 -8.59
N THR A 157 -23.74 -4.28 -9.38
CA THR A 157 -23.63 -5.65 -9.92
C THR A 157 -23.72 -5.70 -11.43
N SER A 158 -23.05 -6.68 -12.05
CA SER A 158 -23.09 -6.93 -13.49
C SER A 158 -22.87 -8.42 -13.79
N PRO A 159 -23.52 -8.98 -14.83
CA PRO A 159 -23.16 -10.32 -15.32
C PRO A 159 -21.83 -10.33 -16.10
N ASN A 160 -21.31 -9.17 -16.51
CA ASN A 160 -20.06 -9.04 -17.27
C ASN A 160 -19.01 -8.28 -16.48
N VAL A 161 -17.73 -8.70 -16.59
CA VAL A 161 -16.60 -8.06 -15.88
C VAL A 161 -16.48 -6.58 -16.19
N THR A 162 -16.72 -6.14 -17.44
CA THR A 162 -16.65 -4.72 -17.83
C THR A 162 -17.92 -3.94 -17.54
N GLY A 163 -18.95 -4.53 -16.93
CA GLY A 163 -20.24 -3.86 -16.74
C GLY A 163 -21.16 -3.94 -17.97
N PRO A 164 -22.13 -3.01 -18.11
CA PRO A 164 -22.40 -1.92 -17.18
C PRO A 164 -22.90 -2.44 -15.83
N TYR A 165 -22.35 -1.91 -14.74
CA TYR A 165 -22.73 -2.21 -13.38
C TYR A 165 -23.97 -1.41 -12.99
N VAL A 166 -24.94 -2.09 -12.36
CA VAL A 166 -26.17 -1.50 -11.83
C VAL A 166 -26.01 -1.31 -10.32
N PRO A 167 -26.02 -0.06 -9.82
CA PRO A 167 -25.81 0.20 -8.41
C PRO A 167 -27.01 -0.20 -7.56
N MET A 168 -26.75 -0.62 -6.33
CA MET A 168 -27.77 -0.87 -5.32
C MET A 168 -28.44 0.44 -4.86
N GLU A 169 -29.70 0.35 -4.40
CA GLU A 169 -30.47 1.52 -3.99
C GLU A 169 -29.96 2.20 -2.73
N GLU A 170 -29.34 1.43 -1.82
CA GLU A 170 -28.80 1.89 -0.54
C GLU A 170 -27.27 1.76 -0.50
N PRO A 171 -26.54 2.63 0.22
CA PRO A 171 -25.10 2.48 0.39
C PRO A 171 -24.77 1.24 1.24
N LEU A 172 -23.59 0.67 1.04
CA LEU A 172 -23.04 -0.41 1.85
C LEU A 172 -22.41 0.08 3.17
N THR A 173 -22.00 1.33 3.30
CA THR A 173 -21.72 1.95 4.61
C THR A 173 -21.56 3.46 4.49
N CYS A 174 -21.95 4.20 5.52
CA CYS A 174 -21.71 5.64 5.59
C CYS A 174 -21.67 6.18 7.05
N PRO A 175 -20.53 6.05 7.75
CA PRO A 175 -20.38 6.53 9.12
C PRO A 175 -20.09 8.03 9.14
N PHE A 176 -21.13 8.87 9.01
CA PHE A 176 -21.00 10.33 8.92
C PHE A 176 -20.30 10.98 10.13
N ASP A 177 -20.48 10.42 11.31
CA ASP A 177 -19.82 10.79 12.57
C ASP A 177 -18.29 10.60 12.54
N GLN A 178 -17.81 9.74 11.64
CA GLN A 178 -16.38 9.45 11.41
C GLN A 178 -15.87 10.03 10.09
N GLY A 179 -16.66 10.89 9.44
CA GLY A 179 -16.33 11.56 8.19
C GLY A 179 -16.82 10.85 6.92
N GLY A 180 -17.50 9.71 7.04
CA GLY A 180 -17.91 8.88 5.90
C GLY A 180 -16.99 7.70 5.66
N ALA A 181 -17.12 7.06 4.51
CA ALA A 181 -16.35 5.87 4.14
C ALA A 181 -15.89 5.95 2.68
N ILE A 182 -14.63 5.58 2.44
CA ILE A 182 -14.01 5.47 1.12
C ILE A 182 -13.14 4.22 0.99
N ASP A 183 -12.59 4.01 -0.20
CA ASP A 183 -11.57 3.01 -0.53
C ASP A 183 -11.97 1.57 -0.12
N PRO A 184 -13.08 1.04 -0.66
CA PRO A 184 -13.46 -0.33 -0.36
C PRO A 184 -12.49 -1.34 -1.00
N THR A 185 -12.24 -2.44 -0.29
CA THR A 185 -11.59 -3.65 -0.79
C THR A 185 -12.35 -4.88 -0.31
N PHE A 186 -12.25 -5.99 -1.03
CA PHE A 186 -12.96 -7.23 -0.70
C PHE A 186 -12.00 -8.35 -0.31
N ILE A 187 -12.39 -9.13 0.71
CA ILE A 187 -11.74 -10.40 1.03
C ILE A 187 -12.74 -11.48 1.39
N TYR A 188 -12.60 -12.62 0.73
CA TYR A 188 -13.19 -13.87 1.18
C TYR A 188 -12.22 -14.58 2.15
N ASP A 189 -12.57 -14.60 3.42
CA ASP A 189 -11.82 -15.29 4.46
C ASP A 189 -12.13 -16.80 4.43
N ARG A 190 -11.25 -17.56 3.76
CA ARG A 190 -11.36 -19.02 3.65
C ARG A 190 -11.31 -19.76 5.00
N ARG A 191 -10.75 -19.15 6.05
CA ARG A 191 -10.66 -19.78 7.38
C ARG A 191 -11.99 -19.69 8.13
N LYS A 192 -12.73 -18.61 7.90
CA LYS A 192 -14.06 -18.39 8.49
C LYS A 192 -15.21 -18.79 7.59
N ASN A 193 -14.96 -18.97 6.30
CA ASN A 193 -16.01 -19.07 5.30
C ASN A 193 -16.92 -17.83 5.41
N MET A 194 -16.31 -16.64 5.36
CA MET A 194 -17.00 -15.36 5.49
C MET A 194 -16.39 -14.33 4.54
N SER A 195 -17.22 -13.49 3.97
CA SER A 195 -16.81 -12.40 3.09
C SER A 195 -16.88 -11.05 3.80
N PHE A 196 -15.87 -10.22 3.56
CA PHE A 196 -15.73 -8.91 4.18
C PHE A 196 -15.48 -7.84 3.11
N VAL A 197 -16.12 -6.70 3.30
CA VAL A 197 -15.77 -5.47 2.59
C VAL A 197 -15.06 -4.57 3.59
N VAL A 198 -13.75 -4.41 3.42
CA VAL A 198 -12.92 -3.52 4.22
C VAL A 198 -12.94 -2.13 3.59
N TYR A 199 -12.95 -1.08 4.39
CA TYR A 199 -12.99 0.30 3.91
C TYR A 199 -12.22 1.23 4.84
N LYS A 200 -11.83 2.41 4.35
CA LYS A 200 -11.32 3.51 5.15
C LYS A 200 -12.46 4.36 5.70
N ASN A 201 -12.46 4.71 6.99
CA ASN A 201 -13.26 5.86 7.43
C ASN A 201 -12.62 7.16 6.94
N ASP A 202 -13.42 8.05 6.34
CA ASP A 202 -12.96 9.29 5.72
C ASP A 202 -12.77 10.40 6.77
N GLY A 203 -12.00 10.11 7.83
CA GLY A 203 -11.79 11.02 8.96
C GLY A 203 -11.24 12.38 8.54
N ASN A 204 -10.45 12.42 7.46
CA ASN A 204 -9.96 13.66 6.87
C ASN A 204 -11.07 14.58 6.34
N ALA A 205 -12.26 14.07 6.00
CA ALA A 205 -13.40 14.92 5.64
C ALA A 205 -13.81 15.84 6.81
N ILE A 206 -13.64 15.38 8.05
CA ILE A 206 -13.87 16.15 9.29
C ILE A 206 -12.56 16.51 10.02
N GLY A 207 -11.44 16.47 9.29
CA GLY A 207 -10.13 16.80 9.83
C GLY A 207 -9.97 18.27 10.18
N THR A 208 -8.89 18.60 10.89
CA THR A 208 -8.57 19.94 11.37
C THR A 208 -7.84 20.80 10.34
N GLY A 209 -7.80 20.36 9.08
CA GLY A 209 -7.18 21.05 7.96
C GLY A 209 -5.70 20.71 7.75
N GLY A 210 -5.06 21.45 6.85
CA GLY A 210 -3.69 21.19 6.41
C GLY A 210 -3.61 20.26 5.21
N ALA A 211 -2.46 19.58 5.03
CA ALA A 211 -2.25 18.63 3.94
C ALA A 211 -3.25 17.47 4.03
N CYS A 212 -3.88 17.14 2.91
CA CYS A 212 -4.97 16.18 2.82
C CYS A 212 -6.05 16.38 3.90
N SER A 213 -6.31 17.65 4.26
CA SER A 213 -7.30 18.10 5.24
C SER A 213 -7.13 17.57 6.68
N ASN A 214 -5.98 16.97 7.01
CA ASN A 214 -5.83 16.24 8.27
C ASN A 214 -4.42 16.27 8.89
N SER A 215 -3.57 17.23 8.50
CA SER A 215 -2.21 17.33 9.02
C SER A 215 -2.07 18.24 10.25
N ASN A 216 -3.07 19.09 10.51
CA ASN A 216 -3.09 19.91 11.72
C ASN A 216 -3.36 19.03 12.96
N TRP A 217 -2.73 19.34 14.09
CA TRP A 217 -2.85 18.55 15.33
C TRP A 217 -3.79 19.22 16.35
N PRO A 218 -4.71 18.47 17.01
CA PRO A 218 -5.04 17.07 16.78
C PRO A 218 -5.79 16.88 15.43
N ASN A 219 -5.62 15.72 14.82
CA ASN A 219 -6.16 15.28 13.54
C ASN A 219 -7.28 14.32 13.86
N THR A 220 -8.14 14.10 12.88
CA THR A 220 -9.18 13.09 13.00
C THR A 220 -8.59 11.75 12.60
N PRO A 221 -8.71 10.69 13.43
CA PRO A 221 -8.22 9.37 13.08
C PRO A 221 -8.78 8.88 11.74
N THR A 222 -7.90 8.30 10.94
CA THR A 222 -8.27 7.47 9.78
C THR A 222 -7.91 6.03 10.08
N SER A 223 -8.68 5.09 9.55
CA SER A 223 -8.61 3.70 9.97
C SER A 223 -9.23 2.80 8.92
N PHE A 224 -8.93 1.50 9.02
CA PHE A 224 -9.62 0.48 8.26
C PHE A 224 -10.66 -0.23 9.11
N GLN A 225 -11.85 -0.40 8.55
CA GLN A 225 -13.03 -1.02 9.15
C GLN A 225 -13.62 -2.04 8.18
N PHE A 226 -14.61 -2.82 8.58
CA PHE A 226 -15.22 -3.80 7.69
C PHE A 226 -16.73 -3.94 7.89
N ASN A 227 -17.42 -4.34 6.82
CA ASN A 227 -18.73 -4.97 6.87
C ASN A 227 -18.59 -6.45 6.54
N ILE A 228 -19.48 -7.29 7.07
CA ILE A 228 -19.64 -8.67 6.62
C ILE A 228 -20.70 -8.69 5.53
N VAL A 229 -20.42 -9.40 4.44
CA VAL A 229 -21.38 -9.59 3.35
C VAL A 229 -21.64 -11.07 3.11
N ASP A 230 -22.80 -11.38 2.54
CA ASP A 230 -23.20 -12.74 2.21
C ASP A 230 -22.25 -13.39 1.21
N ASN A 231 -21.95 -14.67 1.42
CA ASN A 231 -20.95 -15.38 0.63
C ASN A 231 -21.43 -15.71 -0.80
N GLU A 232 -22.74 -15.71 -1.06
CA GLU A 232 -23.31 -16.00 -2.37
C GLU A 232 -23.44 -14.74 -3.22
N ASP A 233 -23.81 -13.61 -2.59
CA ASP A 233 -24.06 -12.36 -3.31
C ASP A 233 -23.01 -11.26 -3.14
N TYR A 234 -22.16 -11.35 -2.12
CA TYR A 234 -21.15 -10.36 -1.74
C TYR A 234 -21.72 -8.93 -1.54
N THR A 235 -23.03 -8.73 -1.42
CA THR A 235 -23.65 -7.41 -1.33
C THR A 235 -24.61 -7.27 -0.15
N THR A 236 -25.33 -8.33 0.18
CA THR A 236 -26.21 -8.37 1.35
C THR A 236 -25.37 -8.37 2.61
N ARG A 237 -25.53 -7.34 3.45
CA ARG A 237 -24.84 -7.31 4.74
C ARG A 237 -25.38 -8.42 5.64
N ILE A 238 -24.47 -9.18 6.25
CA ILE A 238 -24.82 -10.19 7.26
C ILE A 238 -24.47 -9.67 8.64
N GLY A 239 -25.47 -9.62 9.51
CA GLY A 239 -25.34 -9.05 10.85
C GLY A 239 -26.28 -7.85 11.01
N ASN A 240 -26.63 -7.54 12.25
CA ASN A 240 -27.67 -6.55 12.54
C ASN A 240 -27.10 -5.13 12.75
N ASP A 241 -26.07 -4.73 12.01
CA ASP A 241 -25.38 -3.45 12.20
C ASP A 241 -25.89 -2.35 11.27
N THR A 242 -27.20 -2.10 11.35
CA THR A 242 -27.73 -0.74 11.16
C THR A 242 -27.23 0.24 12.22
N TRP A 243 -26.43 -0.24 13.19
CA TRP A 243 -25.85 0.48 14.30
C TRP A 243 -24.50 -0.14 14.68
N THR A 244 -23.43 0.22 13.99
CA THR A 244 -22.24 0.54 14.79
C THR A 244 -22.44 1.99 15.23
N PRO A 245 -22.87 2.24 16.48
CA PRO A 245 -22.94 3.60 16.98
C PRO A 245 -21.54 4.17 16.92
N VAL A 246 -21.45 5.45 16.63
CA VAL A 246 -20.33 6.33 16.95
C VAL A 246 -19.60 5.82 18.20
N GLY A 247 -18.40 5.24 18.03
CA GLY A 247 -17.52 4.83 19.12
C GLY A 247 -16.97 3.39 19.11
N ASN A 248 -17.47 2.45 18.31
CA ASN A 248 -17.00 1.05 18.33
C ASN A 248 -16.93 0.38 16.94
N ALA A 249 -16.41 1.07 15.92
CA ALA A 249 -15.98 0.35 14.71
C ALA A 249 -14.98 -0.77 15.10
N THR A 250 -15.06 -1.93 14.46
CA THR A 250 -14.01 -2.95 14.66
C THR A 250 -12.84 -2.57 13.76
N TRP A 251 -11.80 -2.04 14.39
CA TRP A 251 -10.66 -1.48 13.70
C TRP A 251 -9.72 -2.59 13.23
N ILE A 252 -9.42 -2.58 11.93
CA ILE A 252 -8.36 -3.38 11.34
C ILE A 252 -7.02 -2.66 11.58
N LEU A 253 -6.92 -1.40 11.17
CA LEU A 253 -5.75 -0.57 11.42
C LEU A 253 -6.21 0.81 11.85
N PHE A 254 -5.50 1.42 12.80
CA PHE A 254 -5.66 2.83 13.14
C PHE A 254 -4.43 3.60 12.68
N SER A 255 -4.64 4.79 12.10
CA SER A 255 -3.54 5.71 11.80
C SER A 255 -2.84 6.15 13.08
N GLU A 256 -1.52 6.01 13.10
CA GLU A 256 -0.65 6.57 14.13
C GLU A 256 0.12 7.79 13.60
N ARG A 257 0.80 8.50 14.50
CA ARG A 257 1.56 9.71 14.14
C ARG A 257 2.63 9.45 13.06
N SER A 258 3.19 8.25 13.00
CA SER A 258 4.19 7.84 12.01
C SER A 258 3.63 7.70 10.60
N ASP A 259 2.34 7.43 10.46
CA ASP A 259 1.71 7.19 9.16
C ASP A 259 1.57 8.51 8.38
N GLY A 260 1.44 9.61 9.12
CA GLY A 260 1.22 10.95 8.58
C GLY A 260 -0.23 11.37 8.80
N PRO A 261 -0.77 12.26 7.95
CA PRO A 261 -2.13 12.75 8.15
C PRO A 261 -3.18 11.66 7.94
N ASN A 262 -2.94 10.67 7.06
CA ASN A 262 -3.92 9.65 6.69
C ASN A 262 -3.28 8.26 6.49
N VAL A 263 -4.08 7.23 6.73
CA VAL A 263 -3.96 5.90 6.09
C VAL A 263 -5.15 5.69 5.15
N GLU A 264 -4.92 5.07 3.98
CA GLU A 264 -5.94 4.86 2.95
C GLU A 264 -5.65 3.71 1.99
N SER A 265 -6.56 3.47 1.04
CA SER A 265 -6.45 2.44 0.01
C SER A 265 -6.01 1.07 0.55
N PRO A 266 -6.76 0.47 1.50
CA PRO A 266 -6.43 -0.85 2.02
C PRO A 266 -6.59 -1.89 0.91
N GLN A 267 -5.66 -2.84 0.85
CA GLN A 267 -5.78 -4.06 0.06
C GLN A 267 -5.39 -5.25 0.93
N ILE A 268 -6.36 -6.12 1.21
CA ILE A 268 -6.17 -7.28 2.06
C ILE A 268 -6.36 -8.57 1.28
N PHE A 269 -5.43 -9.51 1.41
CA PHE A 269 -5.51 -10.80 0.72
C PHE A 269 -4.89 -11.93 1.53
N TYR A 270 -5.42 -13.13 1.31
CA TYR A 270 -4.94 -14.36 1.94
C TYR A 270 -3.93 -15.07 1.04
N ARG A 271 -2.86 -15.59 1.65
CA ARG A 271 -1.87 -16.45 1.00
C ARG A 271 -1.73 -17.77 1.75
N GLY A 272 -1.89 -18.88 1.03
CA GLY A 272 -1.40 -20.19 1.45
C GLY A 272 0.11 -20.29 1.21
N ASP A 273 0.79 -21.15 1.97
CA ASP A 273 2.23 -21.42 1.93
C ASP A 273 3.19 -20.28 2.36
N ALA A 274 2.81 -19.49 3.36
CA ALA A 274 3.69 -18.58 4.07
C ALA A 274 4.70 -19.32 4.98
N GLN A 275 5.81 -19.81 4.40
CA GLN A 275 6.77 -20.70 5.07
C GLN A 275 7.73 -20.04 6.08
N GLY A 276 7.23 -19.39 7.14
CA GLY A 276 8.05 -18.50 7.97
C GLY A 276 8.17 -18.81 9.46
N ARG A 277 8.31 -17.76 10.27
CA ARG A 277 8.22 -17.85 11.74
C ARG A 277 6.90 -18.53 12.20
N PHE A 278 5.89 -18.53 11.33
CA PHE A 278 4.60 -19.17 11.52
C PHE A 278 4.60 -20.68 11.19
N ALA A 279 5.59 -21.17 10.42
CA ALA A 279 5.76 -22.58 10.10
C ALA A 279 6.08 -23.45 11.34
N LEU A 280 6.73 -22.88 12.35
CA LEU A 280 6.99 -23.56 13.63
C LEU A 280 5.72 -23.95 14.38
N ALA A 281 4.58 -23.38 14.01
CA ALA A 281 3.29 -23.64 14.63
C ALA A 281 2.32 -24.40 13.69
N GLY A 282 2.84 -25.05 12.64
CA GLY A 282 2.09 -25.98 11.79
C GLY A 282 1.09 -25.35 10.80
N ASP A 283 1.03 -24.02 10.72
CA ASP A 283 0.14 -23.30 9.80
C ASP A 283 0.95 -22.35 8.92
N LEU A 284 0.99 -22.63 7.61
CA LEU A 284 1.73 -21.88 6.60
C LEU A 284 0.83 -20.85 5.92
N SER A 285 -0.04 -20.14 6.62
CA SER A 285 -0.90 -19.15 5.96
C SER A 285 -0.89 -17.78 6.64
N ALA A 286 -1.07 -16.74 5.82
CA ALA A 286 -1.02 -15.37 6.25
C ALA A 286 -2.04 -14.49 5.52
N TYR A 287 -2.55 -13.49 6.23
CA TYR A 287 -3.19 -12.31 5.63
C TYR A 287 -2.14 -11.24 5.42
N HIS A 288 -2.14 -10.64 4.24
CA HIS A 288 -1.34 -9.46 3.92
C HIS A 288 -2.29 -8.28 3.81
N LEU A 289 -1.97 -7.19 4.50
CA LEU A 289 -2.61 -5.89 4.34
C LEU A 289 -1.56 -4.95 3.75
N ILE A 290 -1.81 -4.47 2.54
CA ILE A 290 -1.03 -3.40 1.91
C ILE A 290 -1.92 -2.16 1.93
N TYR A 291 -1.35 -1.00 2.22
CA TYR A 291 -2.11 0.24 2.30
C TYR A 291 -1.23 1.45 2.01
N ASN A 292 -1.88 2.59 1.81
CA ASN A 292 -1.21 3.87 1.69
C ASN A 292 -1.12 4.59 3.03
N ALA A 293 0.05 5.17 3.30
CA ALA A 293 0.27 6.10 4.40
C ALA A 293 0.78 7.45 3.84
N GLY A 294 0.46 8.54 4.53
CA GLY A 294 0.89 9.89 4.15
C GLY A 294 -0.22 10.67 3.45
N CYS A 295 0.16 11.68 2.66
CA CYS A 295 -0.79 12.51 1.93
C CYS A 295 -0.64 12.35 0.43
N PHE A 296 -1.70 11.93 -0.27
CA PHE A 296 -1.72 11.78 -1.74
C PHE A 296 -1.37 13.09 -2.48
N ALA A 297 -1.44 14.24 -1.83
CA ALA A 297 -1.10 15.55 -2.39
C ALA A 297 0.36 15.96 -2.20
N ASP A 298 1.22 15.11 -1.63
CA ASP A 298 2.66 15.34 -1.53
C ASP A 298 3.49 14.03 -1.66
N GLU A 299 4.82 14.16 -1.56
CA GLU A 299 5.74 13.03 -1.75
C GLU A 299 5.84 12.08 -0.54
N SER A 300 5.15 12.37 0.58
CA SER A 300 5.07 11.48 1.75
C SER A 300 4.21 10.25 1.51
N TYR A 301 3.35 10.29 0.49
CA TYR A 301 2.50 9.19 0.09
C TYR A 301 3.33 7.97 -0.32
N ARG A 302 3.04 6.84 0.33
CA ARG A 302 3.82 5.61 0.20
C ARG A 302 2.96 4.40 0.50
N ILE A 303 3.40 3.25 0.00
CA ILE A 303 2.76 1.95 0.18
C ILE A 303 3.50 1.20 1.29
N GLU A 304 2.76 0.79 2.32
CA GLU A 304 3.25 0.02 3.46
C GLU A 304 2.55 -1.34 3.54
N HIS A 305 3.13 -2.26 4.31
CA HIS A 305 2.68 -3.64 4.42
C HIS A 305 2.68 -4.13 5.88
N ILE A 306 1.60 -4.84 6.22
CA ILE A 306 1.44 -5.62 7.45
C ILE A 306 1.16 -7.07 7.08
N VAL A 307 1.78 -8.02 7.78
CA VAL A 307 1.48 -9.45 7.63
C VAL A 307 0.99 -10.06 8.93
N CYS A 308 -0.10 -10.79 8.85
CA CYS A 308 -0.72 -11.44 9.99
C CYS A 308 -0.81 -12.94 9.76
N ARG A 309 -0.49 -13.74 10.79
CA ARG A 309 -0.73 -15.18 10.69
C ARG A 309 -2.23 -15.44 10.58
N ALA A 310 -2.62 -16.26 9.61
CA ALA A 310 -4.00 -16.70 9.50
C ALA A 310 -4.26 -17.85 10.46
N THR A 311 -4.83 -17.56 11.63
CA THR A 311 -5.28 -18.54 12.63
C THR A 311 -6.81 -18.53 12.71
N GLN A 312 -7.45 -19.58 13.24
CA GLN A 312 -8.90 -19.57 13.50
C GLN A 312 -9.32 -18.46 14.50
N LEU A 313 -8.39 -18.03 15.38
CA LEU A 313 -8.61 -16.95 16.34
C LEU A 313 -8.42 -15.54 15.75
N ASN A 314 -7.57 -15.38 14.73
CA ASN A 314 -7.28 -14.11 14.06
C ASN A 314 -7.96 -13.95 12.69
N ALA A 315 -8.82 -14.88 12.29
CA ALA A 315 -9.73 -14.64 11.18
C ALA A 315 -10.64 -13.43 11.53
N VAL A 316 -11.27 -12.74 10.57
CA VAL A 316 -11.98 -11.46 10.86
C VAL A 316 -13.09 -11.66 11.90
N SER A 317 -12.93 -11.13 13.12
CA SER A 317 -13.79 -11.46 14.28
C SER A 317 -15.17 -10.80 14.20
N THR A 318 -16.21 -11.53 14.59
CA THR A 318 -17.63 -11.14 14.49
C THR A 318 -18.37 -11.08 15.82
N GLN A 319 -17.67 -11.11 16.97
CA GLN A 319 -18.28 -10.96 18.30
C GLN A 319 -17.42 -10.13 19.24
N TRP A 320 -18.02 -9.11 19.87
CA TRP A 320 -17.40 -8.33 20.95
C TRP A 320 -18.45 -7.90 21.98
N THR A 321 -18.38 -8.46 23.19
CA THR A 321 -18.99 -7.89 24.40
C THR A 321 -17.93 -7.15 25.20
N HIS A 322 -18.26 -5.97 25.71
CA HIS A 322 -17.40 -5.21 26.62
C HIS A 322 -16.94 -6.09 27.79
N HIS A 323 -15.63 -6.11 28.06
CA HIS A 323 -14.96 -6.76 29.19
C HIS A 323 -14.74 -8.29 29.12
N ASP A 324 -14.12 -8.80 28.06
CA ASP A 324 -13.38 -10.07 28.15
C ASP A 324 -11.94 -9.94 27.57
N PRO A 325 -10.88 -9.96 28.40
CA PRO A 325 -9.49 -9.90 27.94
C PRO A 325 -9.01 -11.18 27.24
N THR A 326 -9.86 -12.19 27.07
CA THR A 326 -9.51 -13.44 26.38
C THR A 326 -9.84 -13.45 24.89
N TYR A 327 -10.66 -12.52 24.39
CA TYR A 327 -10.96 -12.34 22.97
C TYR A 327 -10.23 -11.10 22.43
N VAL A 328 -9.50 -11.25 21.32
CA VAL A 328 -8.48 -10.28 20.87
C VAL A 328 -8.67 -9.94 19.38
N PRO A 329 -8.45 -8.69 18.91
CA PRO A 329 -8.67 -8.25 17.53
C PRO A 329 -7.88 -9.07 16.51
N PHE A 330 -8.21 -8.89 15.22
CA PHE A 330 -7.57 -9.49 14.03
C PHE A 330 -6.02 -9.49 14.04
N PHE A 331 -5.38 -8.73 14.93
CA PHE A 331 -3.95 -8.44 14.95
C PHE A 331 -3.10 -9.08 16.06
N ARG A 332 -3.61 -10.04 16.85
CA ARG A 332 -2.85 -10.61 17.99
C ARG A 332 -1.53 -11.30 17.59
N ASP A 333 -1.44 -11.90 16.38
CA ASP A 333 -0.24 -12.62 15.90
C ASP A 333 0.38 -11.99 14.64
N CYS A 334 0.28 -10.67 14.48
CA CYS A 334 0.90 -10.01 13.34
C CYS A 334 2.41 -9.84 13.49
N SER A 335 3.09 -9.96 12.35
CA SER A 335 4.44 -9.44 12.18
C SER A 335 4.31 -8.13 11.45
N PHE A 336 4.87 -7.08 12.02
CA PHE A 336 5.57 -6.10 11.20
C PHE A 336 6.76 -6.88 10.63
N GLY A 337 6.79 -7.11 9.32
CA GLY A 337 7.63 -8.15 8.75
C GLY A 337 9.11 -7.87 8.99
N ALA A 338 9.85 -8.96 9.11
CA ALA A 338 11.25 -8.93 9.50
C ALA A 338 12.13 -8.92 8.24
N MET A 339 12.79 -7.79 8.01
CA MET A 339 14.21 -7.78 7.67
C MET A 339 14.99 -7.24 8.88
N GLN A 340 15.09 -8.05 9.94
CA GLN A 340 16.22 -7.89 10.87
C GLN A 340 17.43 -8.56 10.19
N PRO A 341 18.52 -7.83 9.94
CA PRO A 341 19.79 -8.45 9.55
C PRO A 341 20.17 -9.49 10.60
N GLU A 342 20.83 -10.56 10.18
CA GLU A 342 21.40 -11.55 11.09
C GLU A 342 22.52 -10.95 11.97
N SER A 343 22.20 -10.06 12.92
CA SER A 343 23.09 -9.66 14.02
C SER A 343 22.40 -8.64 14.93
N TYR A 344 21.68 -9.06 15.98
CA TYR A 344 21.62 -8.24 17.20
C TYR A 344 21.65 -9.12 18.44
N LYS A 345 22.87 -9.27 18.98
CA LYS A 345 23.10 -9.51 20.41
C LYS A 345 23.07 -8.14 21.08
N SER A 346 22.02 -7.84 21.83
CA SER A 346 21.97 -6.68 22.71
C SER A 346 22.81 -6.96 23.97
N TRP A 347 23.90 -6.22 24.19
CA TRP A 347 24.46 -5.84 25.51
C TRP A 347 25.69 -4.95 25.25
N GLY A 348 25.49 -3.63 25.08
CA GLY A 348 26.64 -2.71 24.97
C GLY A 348 26.36 -1.25 24.60
N GLN A 349 25.24 -0.95 23.93
CA GLN A 349 25.06 0.40 23.33
C GLN A 349 24.29 1.41 24.18
N ALA A 350 23.65 1.00 25.27
CA ALA A 350 23.00 1.93 26.20
C ALA A 350 24.01 2.80 27.00
N PHE A 351 25.32 2.53 26.92
CA PHE A 351 26.34 3.26 27.70
C PHE A 351 26.94 4.48 26.96
N LEU A 352 26.62 4.71 25.68
CA LEU A 352 27.32 5.71 24.85
C LEU A 352 26.45 6.87 24.31
N GLY A 353 25.17 6.97 24.68
CA GLY A 353 24.37 8.18 24.43
C GLY A 353 24.14 8.55 22.96
N PHE A 354 24.10 7.58 22.05
CA PHE A 354 23.61 7.82 20.68
C PHE A 354 22.07 7.78 20.67
N ARG A 355 21.46 8.76 19.96
CA ARG A 355 20.01 8.88 19.79
C ARG A 355 19.48 7.75 18.90
N ASP A 356 18.48 7.03 19.39
CA ASP A 356 17.62 6.21 18.53
C ASP A 356 16.47 7.09 18.01
N ASN A 357 16.46 7.30 16.70
CA ASN A 357 15.28 7.75 15.97
C ASN A 357 14.25 6.60 16.01
N ILE A 358 12.99 6.95 16.23
CA ILE A 358 11.86 6.03 16.37
C ILE A 358 11.82 5.02 15.20
N ASP A 359 12.00 3.73 15.50
CA ASP A 359 12.13 2.62 14.55
C ASP A 359 10.96 1.63 14.73
N ASN A 360 9.73 2.12 14.60
CA ASN A 360 8.53 1.29 14.45
C ASN A 360 8.09 1.33 12.98
N HIS A 361 8.85 0.68 12.10
CA HIS A 361 8.54 0.66 10.66
C HIS A 361 7.64 -0.53 10.31
N TYR A 362 6.41 -0.23 9.92
CA TYR A 362 5.65 -1.05 8.97
C TYR A 362 6.48 -1.26 7.69
N ASP A 363 6.37 -2.42 7.04
CA ASP A 363 7.27 -2.75 5.92
C ASP A 363 6.98 -1.84 4.72
N LEU A 364 7.90 -0.92 4.44
CA LEU A 364 7.80 -0.02 3.29
C LEU A 364 7.94 -0.81 1.97
N ILE A 365 6.88 -0.82 1.16
CA ILE A 365 6.86 -1.48 -0.16
C ILE A 365 7.37 -0.54 -1.26
N LEU A 366 6.81 0.67 -1.34
CA LEU A 366 7.18 1.69 -2.32
C LEU A 366 7.01 3.09 -1.73
N LYS A 367 7.88 4.03 -2.11
CA LYS A 367 7.76 5.47 -1.81
C LYS A 367 8.30 6.30 -2.96
N SER A 368 8.08 7.61 -2.90
CA SER A 368 8.76 8.59 -3.77
C SER A 368 10.28 8.40 -3.74
N GLY A 369 10.92 8.41 -4.91
CA GLY A 369 12.35 8.16 -5.08
C GLY A 369 12.69 7.25 -6.25
N VAL A 370 13.94 6.80 -6.32
CA VAL A 370 14.41 5.90 -7.37
C VAL A 370 14.23 4.44 -6.94
N PHE A 371 13.32 3.72 -7.60
CA PHE A 371 13.21 2.27 -7.52
C PHE A 371 14.24 1.63 -8.46
N ARG A 372 15.12 0.76 -7.96
CA ARG A 372 16.13 0.09 -8.80
C ARG A 372 15.60 -1.25 -9.30
N GLN A 373 15.50 -1.38 -10.62
CA GLN A 373 15.13 -2.63 -11.29
C GLN A 373 16.26 -3.68 -11.16
N PRO A 374 15.96 -4.99 -11.30
CA PRO A 374 16.97 -6.05 -11.25
C PRO A 374 18.06 -5.95 -12.32
N ASP A 375 17.78 -5.29 -13.45
CA ASP A 375 18.74 -5.03 -14.53
C ASP A 375 19.65 -3.81 -14.25
N GLY A 376 19.45 -3.14 -13.11
CA GLY A 376 20.22 -1.97 -12.68
C GLY A 376 19.62 -0.63 -13.08
N VAL A 377 18.55 -0.58 -13.90
CA VAL A 377 17.90 0.68 -14.29
C VAL A 377 17.15 1.28 -13.11
N GLY A 378 17.38 2.57 -12.83
CA GLY A 378 16.60 3.34 -11.87
C GLY A 378 15.30 3.83 -12.49
N VAL A 379 14.19 3.70 -11.77
CA VAL A 379 12.89 4.26 -12.15
C VAL A 379 12.50 5.28 -11.10
N GLN A 380 12.40 6.54 -11.49
CA GLN A 380 11.88 7.56 -10.60
C GLN A 380 10.38 7.34 -10.38
N LEU A 381 9.94 7.40 -9.13
CA LEU A 381 8.54 7.35 -8.71
C LEU A 381 8.21 8.59 -7.86
N TYR A 382 6.98 9.06 -7.98
CA TYR A 382 6.43 10.16 -7.17
C TYR A 382 5.08 9.71 -6.61
N ALA A 383 4.96 9.72 -5.27
CA ALA A 383 3.75 9.37 -4.53
C ALA A 383 3.05 8.07 -5.01
N PRO A 384 3.73 6.91 -5.00
CA PRO A 384 3.10 5.64 -5.36
C PRO A 384 1.96 5.29 -4.38
N GLY A 385 0.81 4.87 -4.90
CA GLY A 385 -0.33 4.46 -4.07
C GLY A 385 -1.49 3.81 -4.81
N GLY A 386 -2.61 3.62 -4.11
CA GLY A 386 -3.75 2.83 -4.58
C GLY A 386 -3.34 1.40 -4.95
N PRO A 387 -2.70 0.61 -4.08
CA PRO A 387 -2.27 -0.75 -4.41
C PRO A 387 -3.48 -1.66 -4.61
N ALA A 388 -3.51 -2.37 -5.75
CA ALA A 388 -4.42 -3.51 -5.95
C ALA A 388 -3.64 -4.74 -6.36
N VAL A 389 -3.81 -5.80 -5.58
CA VAL A 389 -3.12 -7.08 -5.78
C VAL A 389 -4.07 -8.04 -6.47
N ILE A 390 -3.60 -8.63 -7.58
CA ILE A 390 -4.36 -9.61 -8.35
C ILE A 390 -4.58 -10.91 -7.54
N GLN A 391 -5.59 -11.70 -7.89
CA GLN A 391 -6.07 -12.81 -7.05
C GLN A 391 -5.02 -13.89 -6.71
N ASP A 392 -4.02 -14.11 -7.57
CA ASP A 392 -2.92 -15.06 -7.29
C ASP A 392 -1.75 -14.46 -6.48
N GLY A 393 -1.78 -13.15 -6.23
CA GLY A 393 -0.76 -12.39 -5.53
C GLY A 393 0.48 -12.07 -6.37
N ARG A 394 0.52 -12.38 -7.66
CA ARG A 394 1.73 -12.23 -8.47
C ARG A 394 2.02 -10.78 -8.85
N TYR A 395 0.98 -10.01 -9.12
CA TYR A 395 1.09 -8.63 -9.59
C TYR A 395 0.34 -7.67 -8.68
N MET A 396 0.89 -6.46 -8.57
CA MET A 396 0.24 -5.32 -7.94
C MET A 396 0.13 -4.19 -8.97
N ALA A 397 -1.08 -3.73 -9.24
CA ALA A 397 -1.30 -2.43 -9.86
C ALA A 397 -1.19 -1.34 -8.79
N PHE A 398 -0.67 -0.18 -9.17
CA PHE A 398 -0.67 1.01 -8.33
C PHE A 398 -0.59 2.24 -9.22
N HIS A 399 -1.04 3.39 -8.72
CA HIS A 399 -0.83 4.66 -9.39
C HIS A 399 0.45 5.34 -8.91
N ALA A 400 1.06 6.15 -9.76
CA ALA A 400 2.09 7.12 -9.35
C ALA A 400 2.04 8.34 -10.27
N ASP A 401 2.52 9.47 -9.78
CA ASP A 401 2.61 10.69 -10.59
C ASP A 401 3.74 10.58 -11.63
N ILE A 402 3.48 10.98 -12.87
CA ILE A 402 4.48 10.93 -13.96
C ILE A 402 5.41 12.14 -14.00
N SER A 403 5.09 13.19 -13.24
CA SER A 403 5.91 14.39 -13.11
C SER A 403 5.80 14.96 -11.70
N ARG A 404 6.89 15.54 -11.21
CA ARG A 404 6.94 16.29 -9.96
C ARG A 404 6.32 17.69 -10.08
N ASP A 405 6.12 18.17 -11.31
CA ASP A 405 5.73 19.56 -11.61
C ASP A 405 4.43 19.98 -10.92
N TRP A 406 3.50 19.05 -10.69
CA TRP A 406 2.25 19.34 -9.99
C TRP A 406 2.49 19.70 -8.52
N TYR A 407 3.32 18.92 -7.81
CA TYR A 407 3.72 19.22 -6.42
C TYR A 407 4.48 20.53 -6.30
N GLU A 408 5.19 20.93 -7.35
CA GLU A 408 5.97 22.16 -7.41
C GLU A 408 5.15 23.37 -7.92
N GLY A 409 3.86 23.18 -8.23
CA GLY A 409 2.98 24.24 -8.72
C GLY A 409 3.35 24.77 -10.11
N LYS A 410 4.12 23.99 -10.90
CA LYS A 410 4.60 24.38 -12.23
C LYS A 410 3.59 24.12 -13.35
N VAL A 411 2.57 23.30 -13.08
CA VAL A 411 1.47 22.99 -14.01
C VAL A 411 0.12 23.33 -13.38
N CYS A 412 -0.94 23.35 -14.19
CA CYS A 412 -2.28 23.67 -13.71
C CYS A 412 -2.76 22.64 -12.67
N PRO A 413 -3.66 23.01 -11.73
CA PRO A 413 -4.15 22.08 -10.71
C PRO A 413 -4.81 20.80 -11.27
N THR A 414 -5.43 20.91 -12.45
CA THR A 414 -6.08 19.80 -13.18
C THR A 414 -5.11 19.04 -14.10
N CYS A 415 -3.85 19.47 -14.22
CA CYS A 415 -2.84 18.87 -15.09
C CYS A 415 -2.12 17.67 -14.42
N ARG A 416 -2.53 17.29 -13.20
CA ARG A 416 -1.97 16.13 -12.49
C ARG A 416 -2.28 14.86 -13.27
N VAL A 417 -1.28 14.01 -13.44
CA VAL A 417 -1.44 12.70 -14.07
C VAL A 417 -0.93 11.62 -13.13
N ARG A 418 -1.88 10.91 -12.52
CA ARG A 418 -1.66 9.70 -11.73
C ARG A 418 -1.78 8.50 -12.67
N ALA A 419 -0.67 8.04 -13.21
CA ALA A 419 -0.61 6.97 -14.20
C ALA A 419 -0.63 5.58 -13.52
N MET A 420 -1.06 4.55 -14.25
CA MET A 420 -1.03 3.17 -13.76
C MET A 420 0.34 2.52 -14.03
N PHE A 421 0.86 1.87 -13.01
CA PHE A 421 2.03 1.03 -13.03
C PHE A 421 1.64 -0.39 -12.60
N VAL A 422 2.42 -1.38 -13.02
CA VAL A 422 2.30 -2.75 -12.51
C VAL A 422 3.65 -3.22 -11.99
N ALA A 423 3.63 -3.83 -10.81
CA ALA A 423 4.78 -4.45 -10.16
C ALA A 423 4.59 -5.98 -10.11
N GLU A 424 5.67 -6.72 -10.37
CA GLU A 424 5.75 -8.13 -9.96
C GLU A 424 6.15 -8.17 -8.49
N LEU A 425 5.37 -8.88 -7.67
CA LEU A 425 5.64 -9.04 -6.25
C LEU A 425 6.58 -10.22 -6.01
N GLU A 426 7.44 -10.10 -5.00
CA GLU A 426 8.17 -11.22 -4.43
C GLU A 426 7.84 -11.35 -2.95
N TYR A 427 7.51 -12.57 -2.55
CA TYR A 427 7.34 -12.95 -1.17
C TYR A 427 8.64 -13.55 -0.67
N GLY A 428 9.09 -13.17 0.52
CA GLY A 428 10.30 -13.74 1.11
C GLY A 428 10.20 -15.28 1.21
N SER A 429 11.33 -15.97 1.35
CA SER A 429 11.35 -17.44 1.52
C SER A 429 10.48 -17.92 2.67
N LYS A 430 10.21 -17.01 3.63
CA LYS A 430 9.33 -17.21 4.78
C LYS A 430 7.85 -16.86 4.56
N GLY A 431 7.50 -16.32 3.40
CA GLY A 431 6.18 -15.81 3.04
C GLY A 431 5.64 -14.68 3.91
N THR A 432 6.41 -14.18 4.86
CA THR A 432 6.04 -13.06 5.73
C THR A 432 6.55 -11.71 5.23
N GLY A 433 7.66 -11.70 4.48
CA GLY A 433 8.13 -10.49 3.81
C GLY A 433 7.47 -10.32 2.46
N LEU A 434 7.10 -9.08 2.12
CA LEU A 434 6.62 -8.71 0.80
C LEU A 434 7.48 -7.57 0.25
N ARG A 435 7.84 -7.62 -1.03
CA ARG A 435 8.53 -6.53 -1.72
C ARG A 435 8.16 -6.49 -3.19
N VAL A 436 8.43 -5.36 -3.83
CA VAL A 436 8.43 -5.26 -5.29
C VAL A 436 9.70 -5.93 -5.84
N LYS A 437 9.52 -6.94 -6.70
CA LYS A 437 10.61 -7.61 -7.40
C LYS A 437 11.13 -6.76 -8.55
N ARG A 438 10.20 -6.24 -9.35
CA ARG A 438 10.46 -5.37 -10.50
C ARG A 438 9.17 -4.66 -10.92
N LEU A 439 9.31 -3.52 -11.59
CA LEU A 439 8.22 -2.90 -12.33
C LEU A 439 8.10 -3.55 -13.71
N ILE A 440 6.87 -3.75 -14.18
CA ILE A 440 6.57 -4.25 -15.52
C ILE A 440 6.82 -3.12 -16.52
N LYS A 441 7.70 -3.38 -17.48
CA LYS A 441 7.94 -2.47 -18.60
C LYS A 441 6.83 -2.65 -19.63
N PRO A 442 6.18 -1.57 -20.11
CA PRO A 442 5.21 -1.68 -21.19
C PRO A 442 5.88 -2.16 -22.48
N LYS A 443 5.11 -2.86 -23.33
CA LYS A 443 5.57 -3.32 -24.65
C LYS A 443 5.72 -2.21 -25.67
#